data_AF-A0A965KZZ7-F1
#
_entry.id   AF-A0A965KZZ7-F1
#
_cell.length_a   1.000
_cell.length_b   1.000
_cell.length_c   1.000
_cell.angle_alpha   90.00
_cell.angle_beta   90.00
_cell.angle_gamma   90.00
#
_symmetry.space_group_name_H-M   'P 1'
#
loop_
_entity.id
_entity.type
_entity.pdbx_description
1 polymer ?
#
loop_
_entity_poly.entity_id
_entity_poly.type
_entity_poly.pdbx_seq_one_letter_code
_entity_poly.pdbx_strand_id
1 'polypeptide(L)'
;ETDKNGFYRDIDLSNTSVQVGIGEINAGPSSGSFKLTRNSVTSLEIQYNATTTDLYNAISGIAGLGVNVATYGIEPFSYLITAATDNTALSLGGSSFTLFPTSSVAISTRKFPAPSAKAQQIIKLIRNTAVYSDVFTISPTAGVVTLSKVQDGSATQNETYSLAIGSDAVGGSVVLNYGQNTTTAIAVGSSASVFSDALSSVTGIGAGNISVDSGNNAGEYSISFVRNLGLQNITTALTLDSAGVIYAKFLQTTITMATAELNELFAEEALSEFTKSLEVKLVQPNNLRTIYQGPITIRAGLVDTSNIVPAQQASYYTKAECDSLFATNPPTFPALNNYYTKTESDARYPTTTALNNYYTKTESNGRYLTTTAFTSVTINVCSNGSPSTLVVLRYS
;
A
#
# COMPACT_ATOMS: atom_id res chain seq x y z
N GLU A 1 7.81 -13.63 -10.74
CA GLU A 1 7.46 -14.98 -10.24
C GLU A 1 8.47 -16.01 -10.74
N THR A 2 8.47 -17.22 -10.19
CA THR A 2 9.21 -18.35 -10.78
C THR A 2 8.25 -19.21 -11.58
N ASP A 3 8.58 -19.53 -12.83
CA ASP A 3 7.75 -20.44 -13.60
C ASP A 3 7.87 -21.89 -13.10
N LYS A 4 7.11 -22.79 -13.71
CA LYS A 4 7.05 -24.22 -13.35
C LYS A 4 8.42 -24.92 -13.41
N ASN A 5 9.41 -24.29 -14.04
CA ASN A 5 10.75 -24.81 -14.23
C ASN A 5 11.79 -24.08 -13.37
N GLY A 6 11.37 -23.18 -12.48
CA GLY A 6 12.28 -22.46 -11.58
C GLY A 6 13.00 -21.28 -12.25
N PHE A 7 12.57 -20.84 -13.44
CA PHE A 7 13.11 -19.62 -14.07
C PHE A 7 12.38 -18.37 -13.58
N TYR A 8 13.15 -17.33 -13.29
CA TYR A 8 12.61 -16.01 -12.95
C TYR A 8 11.90 -15.40 -14.16
N ARG A 9 10.59 -15.19 -14.03
CA ARG A 9 9.80 -14.40 -14.96
C ARG A 9 9.43 -13.07 -14.33
N ASP A 10 9.57 -12.03 -15.14
CA ASP A 10 9.03 -10.70 -14.85
C ASP A 10 7.53 -10.85 -14.60
N ILE A 11 7.05 -10.36 -13.46
CA ILE A 11 5.62 -10.35 -13.18
C ILE A 11 5.01 -9.21 -13.99
N ASP A 12 4.02 -9.52 -14.82
CA ASP A 12 3.25 -8.48 -15.49
C ASP A 12 2.44 -7.73 -14.42
N LEU A 13 2.93 -6.55 -14.05
CA LEU A 13 2.27 -5.66 -13.09
C LEU A 13 1.16 -4.83 -13.76
N SER A 14 0.93 -4.98 -15.07
CA SER A 14 -0.20 -4.32 -15.72
C SER A 14 -1.51 -4.81 -15.09
N ASN A 15 -2.36 -3.88 -14.68
CA ASN A 15 -3.64 -4.14 -13.99
C ASN A 15 -3.53 -4.97 -12.69
N THR A 16 -2.36 -4.99 -12.04
CA THR A 16 -2.16 -5.62 -10.74
C THR A 16 -2.16 -4.56 -9.65
N SER A 17 -3.03 -4.69 -8.65
CA SER A 17 -2.94 -3.91 -7.41
C SER A 17 -2.50 -4.81 -6.25
N VAL A 18 -1.82 -4.21 -5.28
CA VAL A 18 -1.37 -4.89 -4.05
C VAL A 18 -2.11 -4.26 -2.89
N GLN A 19 -2.49 -5.07 -1.91
CA GLN A 19 -3.08 -4.62 -0.67
C GLN A 19 -2.28 -5.19 0.49
N VAL A 20 -2.10 -4.41 1.54
CA VAL A 20 -1.49 -4.85 2.78
C VAL A 20 -2.40 -4.48 3.94
N GLY A 21 -2.52 -5.39 4.90
CA GLY A 21 -3.29 -5.18 6.11
C GLY A 21 -2.62 -5.78 7.33
N ILE A 22 -2.76 -5.12 8.47
CA ILE A 22 -2.43 -5.67 9.79
C ILE A 22 -3.70 -5.71 10.63
N GLY A 23 -3.96 -6.83 11.28
CA GLY A 23 -5.07 -6.95 12.20
C GLY A 23 -5.40 -8.38 12.57
N GLU A 24 -6.60 -8.55 13.10
CA GLU A 24 -7.14 -9.86 13.45
C GLU A 24 -7.91 -10.45 12.28
N ILE A 25 -7.77 -11.75 12.11
CA ILE A 25 -8.50 -12.50 11.08
C ILE A 25 -9.83 -12.92 11.70
N ASN A 26 -10.95 -12.59 11.04
CA ASN A 26 -12.30 -12.97 11.47
C ASN A 26 -12.74 -12.44 12.85
N ALA A 27 -12.10 -11.38 13.37
CA ALA A 27 -12.61 -10.68 14.54
C ALA A 27 -13.87 -9.88 14.20
N GLY A 28 -14.69 -9.63 15.22
CA GLY A 28 -15.86 -8.76 15.12
C GLY A 28 -15.66 -7.41 15.80
N PRO A 29 -16.66 -6.53 15.73
CA PRO A 29 -16.70 -5.31 16.53
C PRO A 29 -16.68 -5.62 18.04
N SER A 30 -16.16 -4.69 18.84
CA SER A 30 -16.18 -4.75 20.31
C SER A 30 -17.21 -3.81 20.94
N SER A 31 -17.74 -2.86 20.17
CA SER A 31 -18.81 -1.95 20.60
C SER A 31 -19.63 -1.39 19.43
N GLY A 32 -20.68 -0.63 19.75
CA GLY A 32 -21.51 0.09 18.79
C GLY A 32 -22.68 -0.72 18.24
N SER A 33 -23.27 -0.18 17.18
CA SER A 33 -24.47 -0.74 16.56
C SER A 33 -24.36 -0.70 15.04
N PHE A 34 -25.12 -1.57 14.38
CA PHE A 34 -25.29 -1.61 12.93
C PHE A 34 -26.77 -1.48 12.55
N LYS A 35 -27.01 -1.26 11.25
CA LYS A 35 -28.36 -1.20 10.67
C LYS A 35 -28.46 -2.09 9.44
N LEU A 36 -29.64 -2.60 9.18
CA LEU A 36 -29.96 -3.36 7.98
C LEU A 36 -30.95 -2.57 7.13
N THR A 37 -30.87 -2.73 5.81
CA THR A 37 -31.75 -2.04 4.88
C THR A 37 -32.41 -3.03 3.94
N ARG A 38 -33.65 -2.73 3.52
CA ARG A 38 -34.36 -3.46 2.47
C ARG A 38 -35.25 -2.49 1.71
N ASN A 39 -35.11 -2.41 0.39
CA ASN A 39 -35.94 -1.56 -0.49
C ASN A 39 -36.13 -0.14 0.07
N SER A 40 -35.02 0.50 0.48
CA SER A 40 -34.96 1.86 1.07
C SER A 40 -35.51 2.04 2.49
N VAL A 41 -36.02 0.98 3.13
CA VAL A 41 -36.39 1.01 4.56
C VAL A 41 -35.19 0.54 5.39
N THR A 42 -34.86 1.28 6.44
CA THR A 42 -33.77 0.95 7.37
C THR A 42 -34.34 0.42 8.68
N SER A 43 -33.72 -0.60 9.25
CA SER A 43 -34.09 -1.16 10.55
C SER A 43 -33.86 -0.15 11.68
N LEU A 44 -34.42 -0.46 12.85
CA LEU A 44 -33.91 0.11 14.10
C LEU A 44 -32.44 -0.28 14.32
N GLU A 45 -31.80 0.40 15.26
CA GLU A 45 -30.42 0.13 15.66
C GLU A 45 -30.30 -1.27 16.26
N ILE A 46 -29.34 -2.04 15.75
CA ILE A 46 -29.02 -3.38 16.24
C ILE A 46 -27.66 -3.31 16.90
N GLN A 47 -27.58 -3.62 18.19
CA GLN A 47 -26.31 -3.65 18.92
C GLN A 47 -25.37 -4.70 18.31
N TYR A 48 -24.07 -4.45 18.35
CA TYR A 48 -23.07 -5.38 17.80
C TYR A 48 -23.17 -6.80 18.40
N ASN A 49 -23.54 -6.90 19.68
CA ASN A 49 -23.73 -8.13 20.44
C ASN A 49 -25.21 -8.54 20.58
N ALA A 50 -26.08 -8.05 19.69
CA ALA A 50 -27.51 -8.35 19.70
C ALA A 50 -27.81 -9.85 19.71
N THR A 51 -28.82 -10.26 20.48
CA THR A 51 -29.32 -11.64 20.43
C THR A 51 -30.09 -11.88 19.13
N THR A 52 -30.37 -13.15 18.80
CA THR A 52 -31.23 -13.49 17.65
C THR A 52 -32.63 -12.89 17.78
N THR A 53 -33.12 -12.69 19.01
CA THR A 53 -34.40 -12.02 19.29
C THR A 53 -34.34 -10.53 18.98
N ASP A 54 -33.28 -9.83 19.40
CA ASP A 54 -33.10 -8.40 19.10
C ASP A 54 -32.98 -8.17 17.59
N LEU A 55 -32.20 -9.03 16.93
CA LEU A 55 -32.04 -8.99 15.48
C LEU A 55 -33.37 -9.30 14.75
N TYR A 56 -34.17 -10.25 15.24
CA TYR A 56 -35.52 -10.51 14.73
C TYR A 56 -36.44 -9.30 14.88
N ASN A 57 -36.43 -8.64 16.03
CA ASN A 57 -37.26 -7.45 16.27
C ASN A 57 -36.91 -6.32 15.30
N ALA A 58 -35.62 -6.11 15.01
CA ALA A 58 -35.19 -5.13 14.03
C ALA A 58 -35.52 -5.53 12.57
N ILE A 59 -35.31 -6.80 12.20
CA ILE A 59 -35.52 -7.28 10.82
C ILE A 59 -37.01 -7.41 10.48
N SER A 60 -37.85 -7.86 11.42
CA SER A 60 -39.28 -8.02 11.19
C SER A 60 -39.96 -6.71 10.76
N GLY A 61 -39.44 -5.56 11.21
CA GLY A 61 -39.90 -4.23 10.78
C GLY A 61 -39.59 -3.87 9.32
N ILE A 62 -38.60 -4.51 8.68
CA ILE A 62 -38.20 -4.23 7.29
C ILE A 62 -38.47 -5.40 6.33
N ALA A 63 -38.44 -6.63 6.83
CA ALA A 63 -38.59 -7.85 6.05
C ALA A 63 -39.97 -8.51 6.21
N GLY A 64 -40.80 -7.99 7.12
CA GLY A 64 -42.14 -8.48 7.41
C GLY A 64 -42.19 -9.50 8.55
N LEU A 65 -43.38 -9.67 9.11
CA LEU A 65 -43.64 -10.69 10.13
C LEU A 65 -43.47 -12.09 9.53
N GLY A 66 -42.82 -13.00 10.26
CA GLY A 66 -42.62 -14.40 9.85
C GLY A 66 -41.22 -14.74 9.31
N VAL A 67 -40.31 -13.76 9.20
CA VAL A 67 -38.89 -14.04 9.00
C VAL A 67 -38.32 -14.84 10.17
N ASN A 68 -37.29 -15.64 9.91
CA ASN A 68 -36.59 -16.38 10.95
C ASN A 68 -35.13 -15.93 11.03
N VAL A 69 -34.64 -15.79 12.28
CA VAL A 69 -33.27 -15.42 12.60
C VAL A 69 -32.66 -16.53 13.44
N ALA A 70 -31.50 -17.01 13.02
CA ALA A 70 -30.70 -17.99 13.76
C ALA A 70 -29.22 -17.56 13.75
N THR A 71 -28.40 -18.14 14.62
CA THR A 71 -26.94 -18.04 14.49
C THR A 71 -26.47 -18.83 13.28
N TYR A 72 -25.36 -18.42 12.67
CA TYR A 72 -24.77 -19.09 11.51
C TYR A 72 -23.33 -19.53 11.80
N GLY A 73 -23.08 -20.84 11.72
CA GLY A 73 -21.76 -21.40 11.97
C GLY A 73 -21.33 -21.30 13.44
N ILE A 74 -20.02 -21.40 13.66
CA ILE A 74 -19.39 -21.27 14.99
C ILE A 74 -18.80 -19.87 15.22
N GLU A 75 -18.80 -19.03 14.18
CA GLU A 75 -18.19 -17.71 14.23
C GLU A 75 -19.09 -16.73 15.02
N PRO A 76 -18.50 -15.89 15.88
CA PRO A 76 -19.27 -14.85 16.55
C PRO A 76 -19.82 -13.85 15.52
N PHE A 77 -20.92 -13.18 15.87
CA PHE A 77 -21.56 -12.13 15.07
C PHE A 77 -22.00 -12.57 13.66
N SER A 78 -22.28 -13.86 13.50
CA SER A 78 -22.78 -14.47 12.26
C SER A 78 -24.22 -14.95 12.44
N TYR A 79 -25.11 -14.50 11.55
CA TYR A 79 -26.55 -14.76 11.62
C TYR A 79 -27.09 -15.25 10.27
N LEU A 80 -28.04 -16.17 10.32
CA LEU A 80 -28.79 -16.66 9.18
C LEU A 80 -30.20 -16.08 9.21
N ILE A 81 -30.56 -15.35 8.15
CA ILE A 81 -31.90 -14.82 7.95
C ILE A 81 -32.61 -15.65 6.90
N THR A 82 -33.79 -16.17 7.24
CA THR A 82 -34.66 -16.92 6.31
C THR A 82 -35.93 -16.13 6.05
N ALA A 83 -36.30 -16.01 4.77
CA ALA A 83 -37.52 -15.32 4.34
C ALA A 83 -38.77 -15.94 4.98
N ALA A 84 -39.84 -15.16 5.17
CA ALA A 84 -41.09 -15.67 5.73
C ALA A 84 -41.75 -16.72 4.81
N THR A 85 -41.77 -16.42 3.52
CA THR A 85 -42.48 -17.16 2.47
C THR A 85 -41.53 -17.67 1.39
N ASP A 86 -41.95 -18.75 0.71
CA ASP A 86 -41.23 -19.26 -0.45
C ASP A 86 -41.19 -18.21 -1.57
N ASN A 87 -40.19 -18.34 -2.44
CA ASN A 87 -40.00 -17.48 -3.61
C ASN A 87 -39.95 -15.96 -3.32
N THR A 88 -39.65 -15.57 -2.09
CA THR A 88 -39.60 -14.15 -1.68
C THR A 88 -38.16 -13.72 -1.47
N ALA A 89 -37.73 -12.69 -2.20
CA ALA A 89 -36.39 -12.13 -2.07
C ALA A 89 -36.24 -11.35 -0.75
N LEU A 90 -35.14 -11.60 -0.01
CA LEU A 90 -34.76 -10.83 1.17
C LEU A 90 -34.04 -9.53 0.78
N SER A 91 -33.00 -9.62 -0.07
CA SER A 91 -32.22 -8.49 -0.60
C SER A 91 -31.82 -7.46 0.45
N LEU A 92 -31.25 -7.93 1.56
CA LEU A 92 -30.77 -7.08 2.64
C LEU A 92 -29.48 -6.34 2.25
N GLY A 93 -29.40 -5.06 2.59
CA GLY A 93 -28.18 -4.26 2.67
C GLY A 93 -27.76 -4.04 4.12
N GLY A 94 -26.50 -3.67 4.35
CA GLY A 94 -25.92 -3.45 5.67
C GLY A 94 -25.25 -2.09 5.80
N SER A 95 -25.39 -1.48 6.97
CA SER A 95 -24.69 -0.25 7.34
C SER A 95 -23.98 -0.47 8.67
N SER A 96 -22.68 -0.19 8.70
CA SER A 96 -21.84 -0.30 9.91
C SER A 96 -22.18 0.72 10.99
N PHE A 97 -22.93 1.77 10.67
CA PHE A 97 -23.44 2.79 11.59
C PHE A 97 -22.41 3.27 12.63
N THR A 98 -22.39 2.70 13.85
CA THR A 98 -21.46 3.08 14.93
C THR A 98 -20.55 1.94 15.39
N LEU A 99 -20.46 0.85 14.63
CA LEU A 99 -19.60 -0.28 14.96
C LEU A 99 -18.15 0.15 15.16
N PHE A 100 -17.57 -0.25 16.28
CA PHE A 100 -16.20 0.09 16.65
C PHE A 100 -15.43 -1.12 17.24
N PRO A 101 -14.12 -1.27 16.94
CA PRO A 101 -13.37 -0.69 15.84
C PRO A 101 -14.11 -0.77 14.52
N THR A 102 -13.72 0.09 13.58
CA THR A 102 -14.31 0.14 12.24
C THR A 102 -14.55 -1.28 11.72
N SER A 103 -15.81 -1.61 11.52
CA SER A 103 -16.25 -2.95 11.12
C SER A 103 -17.26 -2.85 10.00
N SER A 104 -17.36 -3.91 9.21
CA SER A 104 -18.26 -4.03 8.07
C SER A 104 -19.41 -4.99 8.36
N VAL A 105 -20.57 -4.71 7.78
CA VAL A 105 -21.72 -5.64 7.74
C VAL A 105 -21.67 -6.39 6.41
N ALA A 106 -21.11 -7.59 6.42
CA ALA A 106 -21.04 -8.43 5.23
C ALA A 106 -22.34 -9.23 5.08
N ILE A 107 -22.99 -9.13 3.92
CA ILE A 107 -24.21 -9.87 3.61
C ILE A 107 -23.97 -10.75 2.38
N SER A 108 -24.25 -12.04 2.49
CA SER A 108 -24.13 -12.98 1.38
C SER A 108 -25.41 -13.79 1.20
N THR A 109 -25.72 -14.16 -0.04
CA THR A 109 -26.86 -15.03 -0.34
C THR A 109 -26.45 -16.48 -0.19
N ARG A 110 -27.03 -17.17 0.79
CA ARG A 110 -26.86 -18.61 0.97
C ARG A 110 -27.80 -19.40 0.06
N LYS A 111 -29.03 -18.92 -0.10
CA LYS A 111 -30.05 -19.57 -0.92
C LYS A 111 -30.90 -18.53 -1.64
N PHE A 112 -30.97 -18.64 -2.97
CA PHE A 112 -31.83 -17.80 -3.80
C PHE A 112 -33.33 -18.12 -3.57
N PRO A 113 -34.24 -17.15 -3.75
CA PRO A 113 -35.67 -17.42 -3.72
C PRO A 113 -36.07 -18.41 -4.82
N ALA A 114 -36.90 -19.40 -4.48
CA ALA A 114 -37.49 -20.31 -5.47
C ALA A 114 -38.90 -20.79 -5.02
N PRO A 115 -39.74 -21.34 -5.93
CA PRO A 115 -41.14 -21.70 -5.62
C PRO A 115 -41.39 -22.63 -4.43
N SER A 116 -40.39 -23.44 -4.03
CA SER A 116 -40.47 -24.33 -2.86
C SER A 116 -39.30 -24.12 -1.90
N ALA A 117 -38.76 -22.89 -1.91
CA ALA A 117 -37.66 -22.51 -1.07
C ALA A 117 -37.74 -21.05 -0.63
N LYS A 118 -37.66 -20.88 0.68
CA LYS A 118 -37.37 -19.60 1.32
C LYS A 118 -35.94 -19.15 0.97
N ALA A 119 -35.80 -17.89 0.56
CA ALA A 119 -34.48 -17.29 0.39
C ALA A 119 -33.76 -17.20 1.73
N GLN A 120 -32.44 -17.28 1.70
CA GLN A 120 -31.60 -17.18 2.89
C GLN A 120 -30.39 -16.29 2.63
N GLN A 121 -30.14 -15.38 3.58
CA GLN A 121 -28.94 -14.55 3.59
C GLN A 121 -28.18 -14.73 4.91
N ILE A 122 -26.86 -14.71 4.82
CA ILE A 122 -25.95 -14.70 5.96
C ILE A 122 -25.55 -13.26 6.20
N ILE A 123 -25.61 -12.82 7.44
CA ILE A 123 -25.09 -11.54 7.90
C ILE A 123 -23.90 -11.85 8.79
N LYS A 124 -22.75 -11.23 8.53
CA LYS A 124 -21.56 -11.34 9.35
C LYS A 124 -21.01 -9.95 9.66
N LEU A 125 -20.72 -9.68 10.93
CA LEU A 125 -19.97 -8.49 11.31
C LEU A 125 -18.48 -8.82 11.28
N ILE A 126 -17.69 -8.04 10.56
CA ILE A 126 -16.26 -8.29 10.37
C ILE A 126 -15.51 -7.01 10.72
N ARG A 127 -14.59 -7.10 11.68
CA ARG A 127 -13.65 -6.02 12.00
C ARG A 127 -12.74 -5.78 10.79
N ASN A 128 -12.60 -4.51 10.39
CA ASN A 128 -11.67 -4.15 9.33
C ASN A 128 -10.23 -4.23 9.86
N THR A 129 -9.26 -4.39 8.95
CA THR A 129 -7.84 -4.39 9.33
C THR A 129 -7.47 -3.10 10.04
N ALA A 130 -6.79 -3.21 11.18
CA ALA A 130 -6.41 -2.07 12.00
C ALA A 130 -5.42 -1.14 11.29
N VAL A 131 -4.67 -1.67 10.34
CA VAL A 131 -3.80 -0.91 9.46
C VAL A 131 -4.01 -1.44 8.06
N TYR A 132 -4.09 -0.56 7.06
CA TYR A 132 -4.38 -0.92 5.68
C TYR A 132 -3.70 0.03 4.70
N SER A 133 -3.29 -0.49 3.55
CA SER A 133 -2.96 0.30 2.37
C SER A 133 -3.22 -0.51 1.10
N ASP A 134 -3.79 0.12 0.09
CA ASP A 134 -3.92 -0.38 -1.29
C ASP A 134 -3.17 0.50 -2.30
N VAL A 135 -2.43 1.51 -1.81
CA VAL A 135 -1.71 2.47 -2.64
C VAL A 135 -0.26 2.03 -2.74
N PHE A 136 0.04 1.22 -3.75
CA PHE A 136 1.40 0.81 -4.08
C PHE A 136 1.92 1.58 -5.29
N THR A 137 3.19 1.95 -5.23
CA THR A 137 3.92 2.62 -6.32
C THR A 137 5.18 1.84 -6.66
N ILE A 138 5.70 2.04 -7.86
CA ILE A 138 7.00 1.46 -8.25
C ILE A 138 8.07 2.07 -7.35
N SER A 139 8.91 1.22 -6.78
CA SER A 139 10.04 1.66 -5.95
C SER A 139 11.04 2.44 -6.80
N PRO A 140 11.53 3.60 -6.34
CA PRO A 140 12.50 4.37 -7.08
C PRO A 140 13.83 3.62 -7.19
N THR A 141 14.45 3.65 -8.36
CA THR A 141 15.79 3.09 -8.60
C THR A 141 16.91 4.12 -8.35
N ALA A 142 16.53 5.37 -8.08
CA ALA A 142 17.46 6.44 -7.74
C ALA A 142 18.24 6.08 -6.47
N GLY A 143 19.57 6.18 -6.53
CA GLY A 143 20.45 5.88 -5.40
C GLY A 143 20.77 4.39 -5.21
N VAL A 144 20.22 3.48 -6.02
CA VAL A 144 20.58 2.06 -5.95
C VAL A 144 22.03 1.85 -6.41
N VAL A 145 22.45 2.53 -7.49
CA VAL A 145 23.84 2.52 -7.94
C VAL A 145 24.38 3.94 -7.81
N THR A 146 25.44 4.11 -7.01
CA THR A 146 26.04 5.41 -6.75
C THR A 146 27.55 5.34 -6.78
N LEU A 147 28.16 6.41 -7.28
CA LEU A 147 29.60 6.63 -7.21
C LEU A 147 29.82 7.96 -6.49
N SER A 148 30.52 7.91 -5.37
CA SER A 148 30.82 9.10 -4.58
C SER A 148 32.32 9.22 -4.40
N LYS A 149 32.89 10.40 -4.66
CA LYS A 149 34.26 10.68 -4.23
C LYS A 149 34.26 10.82 -2.71
N VAL A 150 35.02 9.97 -2.03
CA VAL A 150 35.08 9.94 -0.56
C VAL A 150 36.34 10.57 -0.01
N GLN A 151 37.38 10.71 -0.84
CA GLN A 151 38.64 11.32 -0.46
C GLN A 151 39.27 12.02 -1.67
N ASP A 152 39.61 13.30 -1.53
CA ASP A 152 40.47 14.00 -2.48
C ASP A 152 41.92 13.53 -2.35
N GLY A 153 42.64 13.51 -3.46
CA GLY A 153 44.06 13.21 -3.46
C GLY A 153 44.91 14.36 -2.92
N SER A 154 46.03 14.03 -2.27
CA SER A 154 47.01 14.99 -1.76
C SER A 154 48.39 14.35 -1.72
N ALA A 155 49.44 15.12 -1.37
CA ALA A 155 50.80 14.59 -1.24
C ALA A 155 50.92 13.40 -0.25
N THR A 156 49.94 13.18 0.63
CA THR A 156 49.96 12.11 1.65
C THR A 156 48.87 11.06 1.47
N GLN A 157 47.93 11.25 0.55
CA GLN A 157 46.79 10.34 0.40
C GLN A 157 46.32 10.26 -1.06
N ASN A 158 45.82 9.09 -1.43
CA ASN A 158 45.29 8.85 -2.76
C ASN A 158 43.87 9.41 -2.91
N GLU A 159 43.49 9.82 -4.12
CA GLU A 159 42.08 10.10 -4.41
C GLU A 159 41.29 8.78 -4.44
N THR A 160 40.18 8.71 -3.71
CA THR A 160 39.38 7.50 -3.54
C THR A 160 37.90 7.77 -3.79
N TYR A 161 37.28 6.87 -4.54
CA TYR A 161 35.85 6.81 -4.80
C TYR A 161 35.24 5.56 -4.15
N SER A 162 34.02 5.70 -3.66
CA SER A 162 33.18 4.60 -3.22
C SER A 162 32.10 4.36 -4.27
N LEU A 163 32.13 3.19 -4.90
CA LEU A 163 31.06 2.68 -5.76
C LEU A 163 30.19 1.75 -4.93
N ALA A 164 28.91 2.09 -4.77
CA ALA A 164 27.92 1.23 -4.13
C ALA A 164 26.91 0.76 -5.18
N ILE A 165 26.75 -0.55 -5.29
CA ILE A 165 25.75 -1.22 -6.11
C ILE A 165 24.82 -1.97 -5.18
N GLY A 166 23.65 -1.39 -4.92
CA GLY A 166 22.65 -1.95 -4.03
C GLY A 166 22.04 -3.25 -4.56
N SER A 167 21.48 -4.03 -3.64
CA SER A 167 20.84 -5.33 -3.90
C SER A 167 19.72 -5.30 -4.96
N ASP A 168 19.18 -4.12 -5.22
CA ASP A 168 18.06 -3.92 -6.14
C ASP A 168 18.54 -3.90 -7.60
N ALA A 169 19.85 -3.76 -7.85
CA ALA A 169 20.46 -3.99 -9.15
C ALA A 169 20.69 -5.50 -9.35
N VAL A 170 19.81 -6.14 -10.13
CA VAL A 170 19.79 -7.61 -10.29
C VAL A 170 20.50 -8.10 -11.55
N GLY A 171 20.97 -7.19 -12.40
CA GLY A 171 21.73 -7.54 -13.59
C GLY A 171 22.13 -6.33 -14.41
N GLY A 172 22.51 -6.59 -15.67
CA GLY A 172 23.04 -5.58 -16.56
C GLY A 172 24.48 -5.19 -16.20
N SER A 173 24.84 -3.95 -16.50
CA SER A 173 26.22 -3.47 -16.37
C SER A 173 26.31 -1.98 -16.04
N VAL A 174 27.41 -1.61 -15.42
CA VAL A 174 27.83 -0.22 -15.21
C VAL A 174 29.00 0.14 -16.12
N VAL A 175 29.14 1.43 -16.43
CA VAL A 175 30.30 1.98 -17.11
C VAL A 175 30.89 3.09 -16.25
N LEU A 176 32.21 3.08 -16.08
CA LEU A 176 32.93 4.15 -15.38
C LEU A 176 33.66 5.00 -16.42
N ASN A 177 33.46 6.32 -16.35
CA ASN A 177 34.05 7.27 -17.29
C ASN A 177 35.13 8.08 -16.61
N TYR A 178 36.26 8.24 -17.29
CA TYR A 178 37.37 9.10 -16.92
C TYR A 178 37.60 10.12 -18.04
N GLY A 179 36.96 11.28 -17.89
CA GLY A 179 36.86 12.27 -18.97
C GLY A 179 36.06 11.72 -20.15
N GLN A 180 36.68 11.67 -21.32
CA GLN A 180 36.08 11.13 -22.56
C GLN A 180 36.30 9.62 -22.74
N ASN A 181 37.14 9.00 -21.90
CA ASN A 181 37.45 7.58 -22.00
C ASN A 181 36.57 6.79 -21.03
N THR A 182 36.14 5.61 -21.44
CA THR A 182 35.22 4.79 -20.65
C THR A 182 35.82 3.41 -20.45
N THR A 183 35.41 2.73 -19.38
CA THR A 183 35.61 1.29 -19.28
C THR A 183 34.79 0.58 -20.37
N THR A 184 35.12 -0.68 -20.63
CA THR A 184 34.11 -1.61 -21.17
C THR A 184 32.99 -1.79 -20.13
N ALA A 185 31.82 -2.25 -20.56
CA ALA A 185 30.70 -2.51 -19.66
C ALA A 185 31.08 -3.56 -18.61
N ILE A 186 30.98 -3.21 -17.33
CA ILE A 186 31.31 -4.07 -16.19
C ILE A 186 30.01 -4.64 -15.65
N ALA A 187 29.84 -5.96 -15.68
CA ALA A 187 28.61 -6.60 -15.22
C ALA A 187 28.34 -6.32 -13.73
N VAL A 188 27.08 -6.10 -13.38
CA VAL A 188 26.66 -6.00 -11.97
C VAL A 188 27.01 -7.29 -11.23
N GLY A 189 27.61 -7.17 -10.04
CA GLY A 189 28.08 -8.29 -9.23
C GLY A 189 29.48 -8.82 -9.58
N SER A 190 30.20 -8.15 -10.49
CA SER A 190 31.60 -8.49 -10.81
C SER A 190 32.54 -8.30 -9.62
N SER A 191 33.61 -9.09 -9.52
CA SER A 191 34.60 -8.93 -8.45
C SER A 191 35.41 -7.64 -8.58
N ALA A 192 36.00 -7.18 -7.47
CA ALA A 192 36.89 -6.02 -7.45
C ALA A 192 38.05 -6.12 -8.46
N SER A 193 38.57 -7.33 -8.70
CA SER A 193 39.59 -7.57 -9.72
C SER A 193 39.12 -7.23 -11.13
N VAL A 194 37.88 -7.57 -11.49
CA VAL A 194 37.31 -7.25 -12.81
C VAL A 194 37.14 -5.73 -12.97
N PHE A 195 36.73 -5.03 -11.92
CA PHE A 195 36.70 -3.57 -11.91
C PHE A 195 38.10 -2.97 -12.09
N SER A 196 39.10 -3.50 -11.38
CA SER A 196 40.50 -3.07 -11.50
C SER A 196 41.05 -3.27 -12.92
N ASP A 197 40.77 -4.41 -13.54
CA ASP A 197 41.21 -4.72 -14.90
C ASP A 197 40.56 -3.77 -15.93
N ALA A 198 39.25 -3.55 -15.81
CA ALA A 198 38.51 -2.65 -16.68
C ALA A 198 39.04 -1.21 -16.58
N LEU A 199 39.22 -0.69 -15.36
CA LEU A 199 39.75 0.66 -15.12
C LEU A 199 41.23 0.80 -15.55
N SER A 200 42.04 -0.24 -15.37
CA SER A 200 43.44 -0.25 -15.83
C SER A 200 43.58 -0.17 -17.34
N SER A 201 42.55 -0.58 -18.09
CA SER A 201 42.52 -0.50 -19.56
C SER A 201 42.14 0.89 -20.09
N VAL A 202 41.64 1.78 -19.23
CA VAL A 202 41.15 3.10 -19.64
C VAL A 202 42.33 4.03 -19.98
N THR A 203 42.31 4.58 -21.18
CA THR A 203 43.28 5.61 -21.61
C THR A 203 43.24 6.80 -20.65
N GLY A 204 44.41 7.22 -20.16
CA GLY A 204 44.55 8.27 -19.15
C GLY A 204 44.61 7.77 -17.71
N ILE A 205 44.13 6.55 -17.43
CA ILE A 205 44.42 5.84 -16.17
C ILE A 205 45.67 4.97 -16.36
N GLY A 206 45.58 4.01 -17.28
CA GLY A 206 46.66 3.09 -17.60
C GLY A 206 46.93 2.00 -16.53
N ALA A 207 47.68 0.99 -16.94
CA ALA A 207 47.92 -0.21 -16.14
C ALA A 207 48.63 0.10 -14.82
N GLY A 208 48.09 -0.44 -13.72
CA GLY A 208 48.68 -0.34 -12.39
C GLY A 208 48.47 1.01 -11.68
N ASN A 209 47.78 1.98 -12.28
CA ASN A 209 47.52 3.26 -11.62
C ASN A 209 46.17 3.30 -10.88
N ILE A 210 45.50 2.16 -10.76
CA ILE A 210 44.25 2.01 -10.02
C ILE A 210 44.33 0.81 -9.08
N SER A 211 43.72 0.93 -7.91
CA SER A 211 43.47 -0.17 -6.97
C SER A 211 41.96 -0.23 -6.72
N VAL A 212 41.38 -1.41 -6.80
CA VAL A 212 39.97 -1.63 -6.46
C VAL A 212 39.87 -2.72 -5.41
N ASP A 213 39.32 -2.37 -4.26
CA ASP A 213 39.08 -3.28 -3.15
C ASP A 213 37.57 -3.42 -2.93
N SER A 214 37.12 -4.62 -2.55
CA SER A 214 35.74 -4.80 -2.10
C SER A 214 35.55 -4.15 -0.73
N GLY A 215 34.44 -3.44 -0.56
CA GLY A 215 34.00 -2.91 0.73
C GLY A 215 33.54 -4.03 1.69
N ASN A 216 33.00 -3.62 2.82
CA ASN A 216 32.51 -4.55 3.84
C ASN A 216 31.18 -5.21 3.47
N ASN A 217 30.45 -4.63 2.50
CA ASN A 217 29.19 -5.17 2.01
C ASN A 217 29.32 -5.67 0.57
N ALA A 218 28.52 -6.68 0.22
CA ALA A 218 28.41 -7.13 -1.15
C ALA A 218 27.92 -5.99 -2.05
N GLY A 219 28.64 -5.73 -3.15
CA GLY A 219 28.32 -4.64 -4.09
C GLY A 219 28.97 -3.30 -3.76
N GLU A 220 29.78 -3.19 -2.71
CA GLU A 220 30.61 -2.01 -2.45
C GLU A 220 32.04 -2.19 -2.96
N TYR A 221 32.59 -1.15 -3.59
CA TYR A 221 33.96 -1.11 -4.08
C TYR A 221 34.62 0.22 -3.71
N SER A 222 35.82 0.14 -3.15
CA SER A 222 36.72 1.28 -2.96
C SER A 222 37.69 1.36 -4.12
N ILE A 223 37.62 2.43 -4.90
CA ILE A 223 38.41 2.66 -6.11
C ILE A 223 39.40 3.79 -5.80
N SER A 224 40.69 3.49 -5.76
CA SER A 224 41.74 4.47 -5.45
C SER A 224 42.72 4.64 -6.60
N PHE A 225 43.05 5.88 -6.93
CA PHE A 225 44.15 6.20 -7.84
C PHE A 225 45.49 6.00 -7.13
N VAL A 226 46.37 5.20 -7.71
CA VAL A 226 47.64 4.79 -7.07
C VAL A 226 48.83 4.96 -8.03
N ARG A 227 50.04 4.75 -7.50
CA ARG A 227 51.30 4.84 -8.26
C ARG A 227 51.46 6.18 -8.98
N ASN A 228 51.54 6.20 -10.30
CA ASN A 228 51.75 7.45 -11.05
C ASN A 228 50.54 8.39 -10.99
N LEU A 229 49.37 7.87 -10.60
CA LEU A 229 48.18 8.66 -10.30
C LEU A 229 47.90 8.78 -8.79
N GLY A 230 48.77 8.22 -7.94
CA GLY A 230 48.65 8.31 -6.49
C GLY A 230 49.22 9.62 -5.93
N LEU A 231 48.88 9.88 -4.66
CA LEU A 231 49.41 11.01 -3.87
C LEU A 231 49.29 12.39 -4.55
N GLN A 232 48.27 12.57 -5.36
CA GLN A 232 47.95 13.84 -6.01
C GLN A 232 46.44 13.95 -6.23
N ASN A 233 45.95 15.18 -6.29
CA ASN A 233 44.57 15.44 -6.62
C ASN A 233 44.34 15.20 -8.11
N ILE A 234 43.32 14.42 -8.48
CA ILE A 234 43.05 14.10 -9.87
C ILE A 234 42.03 15.10 -10.41
N THR A 235 42.43 15.84 -11.46
CA THR A 235 41.56 16.88 -12.05
C THR A 235 40.41 16.30 -12.86
N THR A 236 40.59 15.09 -13.40
CA THR A 236 39.59 14.39 -14.19
C THR A 236 38.76 13.50 -13.28
N ALA A 237 37.50 13.88 -13.04
CA ALA A 237 36.63 13.09 -12.18
C ALA A 237 36.28 11.73 -12.81
N LEU A 238 36.20 10.71 -11.96
CA LEU A 238 35.54 9.46 -12.30
C LEU A 238 34.03 9.66 -12.20
N THR A 239 33.29 9.33 -13.25
CA THR A 239 31.82 9.41 -13.26
C THR A 239 31.20 8.06 -13.60
N LEU A 240 29.96 7.86 -13.16
CA LEU A 240 29.23 6.61 -13.31
C LEU A 240 28.14 6.78 -14.37
N ASP A 241 28.09 5.85 -15.32
CA ASP A 241 26.92 5.60 -16.15
C ASP A 241 26.29 4.26 -15.73
N SER A 242 25.07 4.35 -15.20
CA SER A 242 24.26 3.23 -14.73
C SER A 242 23.06 2.95 -15.65
N ALA A 243 23.01 3.50 -16.86
CA ALA A 243 21.89 3.31 -17.79
C ALA A 243 21.70 1.85 -18.21
N GLY A 244 22.79 1.07 -18.20
CA GLY A 244 22.78 -0.37 -18.52
C GLY A 244 22.39 -1.28 -17.35
N VAL A 245 22.07 -0.74 -16.17
CA VAL A 245 21.72 -1.55 -14.99
C VAL A 245 20.27 -2.02 -15.09
N ILE A 246 20.05 -3.30 -14.81
CA ILE A 246 18.72 -3.89 -14.72
C ILE A 246 18.33 -3.96 -13.25
N TYR A 247 17.26 -3.25 -12.90
CA TYR A 247 16.73 -3.21 -11.54
C TYR A 247 15.62 -4.22 -11.33
N ALA A 248 15.56 -4.76 -10.11
CA ALA A 248 14.38 -5.47 -9.65
C ALA A 248 13.18 -4.52 -9.62
N LYS A 249 12.02 -5.04 -10.03
CA LYS A 249 10.76 -4.30 -9.97
C LYS A 249 10.11 -4.54 -8.61
N PHE A 250 10.30 -3.59 -7.70
CA PHE A 250 9.62 -3.60 -6.41
C PHE A 250 8.43 -2.65 -6.42
N LEU A 251 7.38 -3.05 -5.71
CA LEU A 251 6.31 -2.16 -5.32
C LEU A 251 6.52 -1.78 -3.87
N GLN A 252 6.36 -0.49 -3.58
CA GLN A 252 6.44 0.08 -2.25
C GLN A 252 5.15 0.79 -1.88
N THR A 253 4.83 0.76 -0.60
CA THR A 253 3.76 1.57 -0.02
C THR A 253 4.22 2.14 1.32
N THR A 254 3.63 3.29 1.69
CA THR A 254 3.72 3.84 3.04
C THR A 254 2.53 3.36 3.83
N ILE A 255 2.80 2.82 5.02
CA ILE A 255 1.76 2.39 5.94
C ILE A 255 1.69 3.36 7.12
N THR A 256 0.49 3.85 7.41
CA THR A 256 0.23 4.65 8.61
C THR A 256 -0.02 3.72 9.79
N MET A 257 0.87 3.74 10.77
CA MET A 257 0.75 2.91 11.99
C MET A 257 -0.01 3.63 13.11
N ALA A 258 -0.13 4.96 13.06
CA ALA A 258 -0.88 5.75 14.04
C ALA A 258 -2.40 5.71 13.76
N THR A 259 -2.99 4.51 13.73
CA THR A 259 -4.42 4.34 13.44
C THR A 259 -5.26 4.19 14.70
N ALA A 260 -6.52 4.64 14.67
CA ALA A 260 -7.45 4.52 15.79
C ALA A 260 -7.72 3.06 16.14
N GLU A 261 -7.81 2.22 15.11
CA GLU A 261 -8.01 0.80 15.22
C GLU A 261 -6.79 0.09 15.81
N LEU A 262 -5.56 0.52 15.49
CA LEU A 262 -4.36 -0.04 16.11
C LEU A 262 -4.24 0.40 17.57
N ASN A 263 -4.59 1.65 17.88
CA ASN A 263 -4.65 2.13 19.25
C ASN A 263 -5.70 1.36 20.08
N GLU A 264 -6.86 1.05 19.48
CA GLU A 264 -7.86 0.23 20.16
C GLU A 264 -7.35 -1.19 20.43
N LEU A 265 -6.59 -1.79 19.50
CA LEU A 265 -5.98 -3.09 19.77
C LEU A 265 -5.02 -3.05 20.98
N PHE A 266 -4.29 -1.95 21.19
CA PHE A 266 -3.47 -1.79 22.40
C PHE A 266 -4.32 -1.67 23.66
N ALA A 267 -5.44 -0.95 23.58
CA ALA A 267 -6.37 -0.79 24.69
C ALA A 267 -7.07 -2.11 25.09
N GLU A 268 -7.52 -2.89 24.09
CA GLU A 268 -8.21 -4.16 24.29
C GLU A 268 -7.30 -5.24 24.89
N GLU A 269 -6.07 -5.35 24.39
CA GLU A 269 -5.10 -6.32 24.90
C GLU A 269 -4.58 -5.91 26.30
N ALA A 270 -4.67 -4.61 26.64
CA ALA A 270 -4.04 -4.03 27.82
C ALA A 270 -2.52 -4.32 27.89
N LEU A 271 -1.86 -4.36 26.74
CA LEU A 271 -0.44 -4.65 26.59
C LEU A 271 0.27 -3.52 25.83
N SER A 272 1.55 -3.28 26.14
CA SER A 272 2.41 -2.36 25.38
C SER A 272 3.05 -3.00 24.14
N GLU A 273 2.84 -4.30 23.95
CA GLU A 273 3.32 -5.10 22.82
C GLU A 273 2.31 -6.21 22.53
N PHE A 274 1.99 -6.45 21.26
CA PHE A 274 1.19 -7.59 20.85
C PHE A 274 1.66 -8.16 19.52
N THR A 275 1.23 -9.39 19.21
CA THR A 275 1.44 -10.03 17.90
C THR A 275 0.11 -10.18 17.16
N LYS A 276 0.02 -9.68 15.92
CA LYS A 276 -1.14 -9.84 15.02
C LYS A 276 -0.72 -10.40 13.66
N SER A 277 -1.68 -10.61 12.76
CA SER A 277 -1.36 -11.05 11.40
C SER A 277 -1.08 -9.85 10.51
N LEU A 278 0.06 -9.89 9.82
CA LEU A 278 0.31 -9.11 8.61
C LEU A 278 -0.09 -9.95 7.41
N GLU A 279 -0.88 -9.38 6.50
CA GLU A 279 -1.29 -10.02 5.26
C GLU A 279 -0.99 -9.09 4.07
N VAL A 280 -0.45 -9.67 3.00
CA VAL A 280 -0.27 -9.00 1.71
C VAL A 280 -1.00 -9.78 0.63
N LYS A 281 -1.86 -9.09 -0.12
CA LYS A 281 -2.66 -9.62 -1.21
C LYS A 281 -2.25 -9.03 -2.54
N LEU A 282 -2.25 -9.88 -3.54
CA LEU A 282 -2.24 -9.50 -4.94
C LEU A 282 -3.67 -9.53 -5.45
N VAL A 283 -4.10 -8.44 -6.09
CA VAL A 283 -5.42 -8.32 -6.69
C VAL A 283 -5.22 -8.15 -8.19
N GLN A 284 -5.72 -9.14 -8.93
CA GLN A 284 -5.77 -9.16 -10.39
C GLN A 284 -7.22 -9.41 -10.83
N PRO A 285 -7.59 -9.07 -12.09
CA PRO A 285 -8.91 -9.37 -12.61
C PRO A 285 -9.25 -10.85 -12.41
N ASN A 286 -10.30 -11.13 -11.63
CA ASN A 286 -10.79 -12.48 -11.29
C ASN A 286 -9.82 -13.36 -10.49
N ASN A 287 -8.73 -12.81 -9.94
CA ASN A 287 -7.77 -13.56 -9.14
C ASN A 287 -7.26 -12.73 -7.96
N LEU A 288 -7.77 -13.05 -6.78
CA LEU A 288 -7.28 -12.50 -5.52
C LEU A 288 -6.46 -13.58 -4.82
N ARG A 289 -5.20 -13.26 -4.52
CA ARG A 289 -4.25 -14.20 -3.92
C ARG A 289 -3.52 -13.55 -2.75
N THR A 290 -3.56 -14.20 -1.58
CA THR A 290 -2.64 -13.87 -0.49
C THR A 290 -1.23 -14.34 -0.87
N ILE A 291 -0.30 -13.40 -0.97
CA ILE A 291 1.11 -13.68 -1.33
C ILE A 291 2.00 -13.75 -0.10
N TYR A 292 1.58 -13.14 1.01
CA TYR A 292 2.24 -13.26 2.30
C TYR A 292 1.21 -13.20 3.42
N GLN A 293 1.38 -14.06 4.42
CA GLN A 293 0.66 -14.00 5.68
C GLN A 293 1.59 -14.48 6.79
N GLY A 294 1.79 -13.67 7.81
CA GLY A 294 2.69 -14.01 8.90
C GLY A 294 2.47 -13.14 10.14
N PRO A 295 3.02 -13.57 11.29
CA PRO A 295 2.95 -12.79 12.51
C PRO A 295 3.75 -11.49 12.37
N ILE A 296 3.22 -10.40 12.93
CA ILE A 296 3.93 -9.13 13.14
C ILE A 296 3.76 -8.71 14.60
N THR A 297 4.86 -8.33 15.23
CA THR A 297 4.88 -7.81 16.60
C THR A 297 4.97 -6.29 16.55
N ILE A 298 4.05 -5.62 17.26
CA ILE A 298 3.95 -4.16 17.29
C ILE A 298 4.08 -3.70 18.74
N ARG A 299 4.89 -2.65 18.95
CA ARG A 299 5.14 -2.02 20.26
C ARG A 299 4.55 -0.62 20.30
N ALA A 300 3.76 -0.32 21.32
CA ALA A 300 3.08 0.96 21.48
C ALA A 300 4.06 2.14 21.53
N GLY A 301 5.22 1.98 22.18
CA GLY A 301 6.23 3.05 22.28
C GLY A 301 6.92 3.44 20.97
N LEU A 302 6.65 2.72 19.88
CA LEU A 302 7.17 3.03 18.53
C LEU A 302 6.09 3.64 17.62
N VAL A 303 4.87 3.82 18.12
CA VAL A 303 3.75 4.42 17.39
C VAL A 303 3.42 5.75 18.05
N ASP A 304 3.38 6.83 17.28
CA ASP A 304 2.92 8.13 17.80
C ASP A 304 1.41 8.07 18.07
N THR A 305 1.04 7.99 19.35
CA THR A 305 -0.37 7.96 19.79
C THR A 305 -0.96 9.36 19.98
N SER A 306 -0.20 10.43 19.71
CA SER A 306 -0.67 11.82 19.91
C SER A 306 -1.46 12.37 18.72
N ASN A 307 -1.34 11.74 17.53
CA ASN A 307 -2.06 12.13 16.32
C ASN A 307 -2.59 10.88 15.58
N ILE A 308 -3.70 10.36 16.08
CA ILE A 308 -4.32 9.12 15.61
C ILE A 308 -5.35 9.42 14.52
N VAL A 309 -5.29 8.69 13.40
CA VAL A 309 -6.25 8.80 12.29
C VAL A 309 -7.01 7.48 12.09
N PRO A 310 -8.24 7.47 11.53
CA PRO A 310 -8.88 6.21 11.15
C PRO A 310 -8.02 5.47 10.12
N ALA A 311 -7.94 4.14 10.24
CA ALA A 311 -7.30 3.29 9.25
C ALA A 311 -7.95 3.51 7.88
N GLN A 312 -7.11 3.56 6.84
CA GLN A 312 -7.61 3.52 5.48
C GLN A 312 -8.45 2.24 5.28
N GLN A 313 -9.45 2.32 4.41
CA GLN A 313 -10.28 1.16 4.07
C GLN A 313 -10.17 0.88 2.58
N ALA A 314 -10.41 -0.37 2.19
CA ALA A 314 -10.54 -0.74 0.79
C ALA A 314 -11.64 0.12 0.17
N SER A 315 -11.30 0.89 -0.87
CA SER A 315 -12.32 1.63 -1.62
C SER A 315 -13.16 0.61 -2.40
N TYR A 316 -14.39 0.38 -1.97
CA TYR A 316 -15.32 -0.57 -2.62
C TYR A 316 -15.76 -0.14 -4.04
N TYR A 317 -15.46 1.10 -4.41
CA TYR A 317 -15.64 1.63 -5.75
C TYR A 317 -14.33 2.29 -6.18
N THR A 318 -13.78 1.86 -7.32
CA THR A 318 -12.77 2.63 -8.02
C THR A 318 -13.36 3.98 -8.41
N LYS A 319 -12.51 5.01 -8.57
CA LYS A 319 -12.98 6.31 -9.07
C LYS A 319 -13.78 6.16 -10.36
N ALA A 320 -13.38 5.25 -11.25
CA ALA A 320 -14.08 4.95 -12.50
C ALA A 320 -15.48 4.34 -12.28
N GLU A 321 -15.66 3.44 -11.29
CA GLU A 321 -16.96 2.89 -10.93
C GLU A 321 -17.86 3.93 -10.27
N CYS A 322 -17.31 4.80 -9.40
CA CYS A 322 -18.05 5.96 -8.87
C CYS A 322 -18.46 6.93 -9.98
N ASP A 323 -17.55 7.28 -10.89
CA ASP A 323 -17.83 8.16 -12.03
C ASP A 323 -18.86 7.53 -12.99
N SER A 324 -18.87 6.20 -13.13
CA SER A 324 -19.86 5.45 -13.91
C SER A 324 -21.24 5.36 -13.24
N LEU A 325 -21.29 5.31 -11.90
CA LEU A 325 -22.53 5.33 -11.12
C LEU A 325 -23.13 6.74 -11.06
N PHE A 326 -22.28 7.76 -11.04
CA PHE A 326 -22.64 9.16 -11.30
C PHE A 326 -22.62 9.47 -12.80
N ALA A 327 -23.25 8.62 -13.60
CA ALA A 327 -23.49 8.92 -15.01
C ALA A 327 -23.98 10.37 -15.11
N THR A 328 -23.22 11.21 -15.84
CA THR A 328 -23.68 12.53 -16.25
C THR A 328 -25.04 12.33 -16.87
N ASN A 329 -26.07 12.85 -16.22
CA ASN A 329 -27.44 12.80 -16.71
C ASN A 329 -27.44 13.08 -18.22
N PRO A 330 -27.93 12.17 -19.09
CA PRO A 330 -28.09 12.49 -20.49
C PRO A 330 -29.04 13.69 -20.60
N PRO A 331 -28.78 14.65 -21.51
CA PRO A 331 -29.52 15.90 -21.59
C PRO A 331 -30.87 15.69 -22.28
N THR A 332 -31.78 14.93 -21.68
CA THR A 332 -33.19 14.88 -22.11
C THR A 332 -34.09 14.66 -20.90
N PHE A 333 -34.21 15.67 -20.04
CA PHE A 333 -35.41 15.83 -19.23
C PHE A 333 -36.29 16.92 -19.88
N PRO A 334 -37.62 16.73 -19.96
CA PRO A 334 -38.51 17.80 -20.38
C PRO A 334 -38.35 18.99 -19.43
N ALA A 335 -38.28 20.20 -20.00
CA ALA A 335 -37.94 21.43 -19.30
C ALA A 335 -38.73 21.60 -17.98
N LEU A 336 -38.05 21.42 -16.85
CA LEU A 336 -38.51 21.87 -15.55
C LEU A 336 -38.01 23.31 -15.38
N ASN A 337 -38.91 24.27 -15.57
CA ASN A 337 -38.67 25.72 -15.58
C ASN A 337 -38.14 26.33 -14.26
N ASN A 338 -37.64 25.52 -13.32
CA ASN A 338 -37.24 25.94 -11.97
C ASN A 338 -35.78 25.62 -11.59
N TYR A 339 -34.93 25.20 -12.52
CA TYR A 339 -33.50 25.00 -12.24
C TYR A 339 -32.64 25.90 -13.14
N TYR A 340 -31.75 26.67 -12.51
CA TYR A 340 -30.76 27.48 -13.21
C TYR A 340 -29.69 26.58 -13.83
N THR A 341 -29.31 26.86 -15.07
CA THR A 341 -28.14 26.25 -15.72
C THR A 341 -26.85 26.65 -14.97
N LYS A 342 -25.78 25.87 -15.14
CA LYS A 342 -24.48 26.16 -14.53
C LYS A 342 -24.01 27.60 -14.83
N THR A 343 -24.22 28.06 -16.06
CA THR A 343 -23.91 29.43 -16.49
C THR A 343 -24.73 30.50 -15.75
N GLU A 344 -26.01 30.26 -15.51
CA GLU A 344 -26.88 31.19 -14.77
C GLU A 344 -26.59 31.19 -13.26
N SER A 345 -26.19 30.04 -12.73
CA SER A 345 -25.68 29.91 -11.35
C SER A 345 -24.37 30.67 -11.19
N ASP A 346 -23.40 30.43 -12.08
CA ASP A 346 -22.07 31.04 -12.02
C ASP A 346 -22.11 32.56 -12.22
N ALA A 347 -23.11 33.08 -12.95
CA ALA A 347 -23.32 34.52 -13.12
C ALA A 347 -23.98 35.22 -11.91
N ARG A 348 -24.57 34.47 -10.97
CA ARG A 348 -25.23 35.02 -9.76
C ARG A 348 -24.35 35.04 -8.52
N TYR A 349 -23.26 34.27 -8.49
CA TYR A 349 -22.32 34.31 -7.37
C TYR A 349 -21.24 35.38 -7.62
N PRO A 350 -20.93 36.24 -6.64
CA PRO A 350 -19.84 37.20 -6.76
C PRO A 350 -18.53 36.46 -7.08
N THR A 351 -17.79 36.93 -8.08
CA THR A 351 -16.47 36.37 -8.39
C THR A 351 -15.52 36.59 -7.20
N THR A 352 -14.56 35.67 -7.04
CA THR A 352 -13.63 35.56 -5.90
C THR A 352 -12.90 36.86 -5.53
N THR A 353 -12.85 37.84 -6.42
CA THR A 353 -12.33 39.19 -6.19
C THR A 353 -13.15 40.02 -5.17
N ALA A 354 -14.39 39.61 -4.84
CA ALA A 354 -15.29 40.36 -3.96
C ALA A 354 -15.34 39.89 -2.49
N LEU A 355 -14.63 38.83 -2.11
CA LEU A 355 -14.70 38.24 -0.76
C LEU A 355 -13.32 38.20 -0.09
N ASN A 356 -12.93 39.29 0.58
CA ASN A 356 -11.66 39.46 1.30
C ASN A 356 -11.43 38.54 2.52
N ASN A 357 -12.28 37.53 2.75
CA ASN A 357 -12.29 36.74 3.99
C ASN A 357 -12.08 35.22 3.82
N TYR A 358 -11.63 34.76 2.66
CA TYR A 358 -11.30 33.34 2.47
C TYR A 358 -9.88 33.16 1.94
N TYR A 359 -9.11 32.29 2.61
CA TYR A 359 -7.78 31.89 2.14
C TYR A 359 -7.92 31.06 0.87
N THR A 360 -7.10 31.37 -0.13
CA THR A 360 -6.93 30.53 -1.32
C THR A 360 -6.36 29.16 -0.91
N LYS A 361 -6.59 28.14 -1.74
CA LYS A 361 -6.04 26.78 -1.52
C LYS A 361 -4.53 26.81 -1.27
N THR A 362 -3.80 27.69 -1.96
CA THR A 362 -2.36 27.89 -1.80
C THR A 362 -2.00 28.48 -0.43
N GLU A 363 -2.74 29.48 0.05
CA GLU A 363 -2.52 30.09 1.38
C GLU A 363 -2.92 29.15 2.53
N SER A 364 -3.96 28.34 2.33
CA SER A 364 -4.34 27.27 3.25
C SER A 364 -3.22 26.23 3.33
N ASN A 365 -2.73 25.76 2.18
CA ASN A 365 -1.65 24.76 2.11
C ASN A 365 -0.33 25.25 2.71
N GLY A 366 0.00 26.54 2.58
CA GLY A 366 1.23 27.13 3.14
C GLY A 366 1.20 27.38 4.65
N ARG A 367 0.04 27.18 5.31
CA ARG A 367 -0.13 27.36 6.77
C ARG A 367 -0.18 26.06 7.56
N TYR A 368 -0.26 24.92 6.88
CA TYR A 368 -0.03 23.62 7.52
C TYR A 368 1.48 23.41 7.62
N LEU A 369 1.96 23.15 8.83
CA LEU A 369 3.32 22.64 9.06
C LEU A 369 3.52 21.43 8.14
N THR A 370 4.54 21.45 7.30
CA THR A 370 4.95 20.26 6.54
C THR A 370 5.26 19.17 7.54
N THR A 371 4.46 18.11 7.49
CA THR A 371 4.46 16.95 8.37
C THR A 371 5.86 16.35 8.42
N THR A 372 6.60 16.76 9.43
CA THR A 372 7.86 16.18 9.83
C THR A 372 7.54 15.24 10.99
N ALA A 373 7.99 13.99 10.87
CA ALA A 373 7.83 12.89 11.80
C ALA A 373 6.44 12.22 11.86
N PHE A 374 6.07 11.49 10.81
CA PHE A 374 5.38 10.22 11.02
C PHE A 374 6.44 9.12 11.00
N THR A 375 6.38 8.18 11.95
CA THR A 375 7.12 6.92 11.86
C THR A 375 6.51 6.09 10.73
N SER A 376 6.93 6.33 9.49
CA SER A 376 6.51 5.55 8.33
C SER A 376 7.36 4.30 8.19
N VAL A 377 6.70 3.15 8.05
CA VAL A 377 7.38 1.92 7.64
C VAL A 377 7.16 1.74 6.15
N THR A 378 8.25 1.73 5.38
CA THR A 378 8.18 1.39 3.95
C THR A 378 8.22 -0.12 3.83
N ILE A 379 7.19 -0.69 3.22
CA ILE A 379 7.15 -2.11 2.86
C ILE A 379 7.52 -2.25 1.39
N ASN A 380 8.68 -2.85 1.13
CA ASN A 380 9.06 -3.29 -0.22
C ASN A 380 8.66 -4.75 -0.38
N VAL A 381 7.85 -5.03 -1.40
CA VAL A 381 7.45 -6.40 -1.75
C VAL A 381 8.24 -6.84 -2.97
N CYS A 382 9.03 -7.91 -2.80
CA CYS A 382 9.71 -8.61 -3.90
C CYS A 382 9.24 -10.06 -4.02
N SER A 383 9.17 -10.59 -5.24
CA SER A 383 9.05 -12.04 -5.45
C SER A 383 10.45 -12.65 -5.48
N ASN A 384 11.04 -12.96 -4.32
CA ASN A 384 12.20 -13.87 -4.27
C ASN A 384 11.71 -15.31 -4.03
N GLY A 385 12.12 -16.22 -4.92
CA GLY A 385 11.56 -17.56 -5.14
C GLY A 385 11.88 -18.62 -4.08
N SER A 386 11.57 -18.37 -2.81
CA SER A 386 11.42 -19.37 -1.75
C SER A 386 10.20 -18.99 -0.90
N PRO A 387 9.65 -19.85 -0.03
CA PRO A 387 8.44 -19.50 0.75
C PRO A 387 8.63 -18.28 1.67
N SER A 388 9.83 -17.72 1.73
CA SER A 388 10.18 -16.43 2.31
C SER A 388 10.17 -15.31 1.25
N THR A 389 8.98 -14.73 1.00
CA THR A 389 8.87 -13.36 0.47
C THR A 389 9.67 -12.42 1.39
N LEU A 390 10.69 -11.76 0.87
CA LEU A 390 11.48 -10.80 1.66
C LEU A 390 10.67 -9.50 1.77
N VAL A 391 9.96 -9.36 2.88
CA VAL A 391 9.36 -8.09 3.32
C VAL A 391 10.48 -7.29 3.97
N VAL A 392 11.06 -6.34 3.24
CA VAL A 392 12.05 -5.42 3.84
C VAL A 392 11.26 -4.26 4.45
N LEU A 393 11.21 -4.23 5.78
CA LEU A 393 10.72 -3.10 6.55
C LEU A 393 11.88 -2.11 6.70
N ARG A 394 11.88 -1.02 5.95
CA ARG A 394 12.82 0.08 6.19
C ARG A 394 12.15 1.10 7.09
N TYR A 395 12.76 1.33 8.26
CA TYR A 395 12.43 2.45 9.15
C TYR A 395 13.08 3.70 8.55
N SER A 396 12.28 4.74 8.29
CA SER A 396 12.76 6.07 7.86
C SER A 396 12.70 7.05 9.01
#